data_AF-A0A1L8DE85-F1
#
_entry.id   AF-A0A1L8DE85-F1
#
_cell.length_a   1.000
_cell.length_b   1.000
_cell.length_c   1.000
_cell.angle_alpha   90.00
_cell.angle_beta   90.00
_cell.angle_gamma   90.00
#
_symmetry.space_group_name_H-M   'P 1'
#
loop_
_entity.id
_entity.type
_entity.pdbx_description
1 polymer ?
#
loop_
_entity_poly.entity_id
_entity_poly.type
_entity_poly.pdbx_seq_one_letter_code
_entity_poly.pdbx_strand_id
1 'polypeptide(L)'
;MATIFFSGTGVAVFYLCLAIYLYGDLSIYAAAIGTSLKDVICASNATTEGDPCWPGYAMTRMDCYRLCVVGTGLLLGPFVFFNVQKTKYIQILTVIFRWCAFTAMIAMAVARLIEDGVQAHPPPLIPTGIPSLFGTCIYSFMCHHSLPSLLAPVREKSHLRWQLPLDFLLIGCFYLLLSLTGVLAFDHLDDLYTLNFLENPGGAFTRIVDYFLALFPVFTLSASLPIVAITLKQNLEAILVVGRRTAVCRALLPLLALVPAFAVTLLTSSVSGLVGFTGSYAGAGVQYLTPVALVFCARRQVATILPSNPVNPHRSPFQSSKWLLFVLIWAALGITLVTINFINGQ
;
A
#
# COMPACT_ATOMS: atom_id res chain seq x y z
N MET A 1 -11.95 2.14 19.78
CA MET A 1 -13.13 1.48 19.18
C MET A 1 -13.07 -0.03 19.32
N ALA A 2 -11.99 -0.72 18.91
CA ALA A 2 -11.88 -2.17 19.06
C ALA A 2 -12.13 -2.64 20.51
N THR A 3 -11.57 -1.95 21.51
CA THR A 3 -11.78 -2.22 22.94
C THR A 3 -13.21 -2.01 23.45
N ILE A 4 -14.07 -1.32 22.70
CA ILE A 4 -15.47 -1.08 23.06
C ILE A 4 -16.33 -2.28 22.63
N PHE A 5 -16.06 -2.85 21.46
CA PHE A 5 -16.92 -3.85 20.83
C PHE A 5 -16.42 -5.28 20.93
N PHE A 6 -15.10 -5.49 21.02
CA PHE A 6 -14.49 -6.82 21.02
C PHE A 6 -14.08 -7.29 22.42
N SER A 7 -14.07 -8.61 22.59
CA SER A 7 -13.43 -9.26 23.75
C SER A 7 -11.91 -9.10 23.69
N GLY A 8 -11.20 -9.40 24.78
CA GLY A 8 -9.74 -9.32 24.83
C GLY A 8 -9.06 -10.06 23.67
N THR A 9 -9.53 -11.26 23.34
CA THR A 9 -9.04 -12.03 22.18
C THR A 9 -9.33 -11.32 20.85
N GLY A 10 -10.53 -10.76 20.67
CA GLY A 10 -10.87 -10.04 19.44
C GLY A 10 -10.06 -8.76 19.24
N VAL A 11 -9.74 -8.06 20.34
CA VAL A 11 -8.84 -6.90 20.31
C VAL A 11 -7.43 -7.33 19.89
N ALA A 12 -6.91 -8.43 20.44
CA ALA A 12 -5.60 -8.96 20.07
C ALA A 12 -5.53 -9.35 18.58
N VAL A 13 -6.56 -10.03 18.06
CA VAL A 13 -6.64 -10.40 16.63
C VAL A 13 -6.71 -9.17 15.73
N PHE A 14 -7.48 -8.15 16.11
CA PHE A 14 -7.55 -6.88 15.37
C PHE A 14 -6.17 -6.20 15.28
N TYR A 15 -5.48 -6.04 16.40
CA TYR A 15 -4.16 -5.42 16.42
C TYR A 15 -3.10 -6.25 15.69
N LEU A 16 -3.16 -7.58 15.79
CA LEU A 16 -2.29 -8.48 15.04
C LEU A 16 -2.50 -8.34 13.52
N CYS A 17 -3.74 -8.34 13.06
CA CYS A 17 -4.08 -8.17 11.66
C CYS A 17 -3.57 -6.83 11.12
N LEU A 18 -3.77 -5.75 11.88
CA LEU A 18 -3.25 -4.43 11.53
C LEU A 18 -1.72 -4.40 11.54
N ALA A 19 -1.05 -5.07 12.49
CA ALA A 19 0.40 -5.15 12.53
C ALA A 19 0.97 -5.88 11.30
N ILE A 20 0.39 -7.02 10.92
CA ILE A 20 0.80 -7.77 9.71
C ILE A 20 0.64 -6.89 8.46
N TYR A 21 -0.48 -6.17 8.35
CA TYR A 21 -0.70 -5.24 7.25
C TYR A 21 0.38 -4.14 7.19
N LEU A 22 0.68 -3.49 8.33
CA LEU A 22 1.67 -2.42 8.41
C LEU A 22 3.11 -2.92 8.16
N TYR A 23 3.44 -4.16 8.55
CA TYR A 23 4.71 -4.78 8.14
C TYR A 23 4.78 -4.95 6.63
N GLY A 24 3.68 -5.38 6.00
CA GLY A 24 3.56 -5.46 4.55
C GLY A 24 3.77 -4.10 3.87
N ASP A 25 3.13 -3.04 4.35
CA ASP A 25 3.33 -1.66 3.86
C ASP A 25 4.80 -1.24 3.91
N LEU A 26 5.48 -1.46 5.05
CA LEU A 26 6.89 -1.12 5.19
C LEU A 26 7.77 -1.92 4.22
N SER A 27 7.44 -3.21 4.01
CA SER A 27 8.19 -4.08 3.11
C SER A 27 8.02 -3.64 1.65
N ILE A 28 6.79 -3.29 1.25
CA ILE A 28 6.46 -2.75 -0.08
C ILE A 28 7.19 -1.43 -0.29
N TYR A 29 7.20 -0.54 0.71
CA TYR A 29 7.84 0.77 0.60
C TYR A 29 9.36 0.62 0.44
N ALA A 30 9.99 -0.20 1.28
CA ALA A 30 11.42 -0.47 1.17
C ALA A 30 11.78 -1.15 -0.17
N ALA A 31 10.95 -2.09 -0.64
CA ALA A 31 11.16 -2.76 -1.92
C ALA A 31 11.07 -1.77 -3.08
N ALA A 32 10.03 -0.94 -3.11
CA ALA A 32 9.84 0.04 -4.17
C ALA A 32 10.96 1.10 -4.20
N ILE A 33 11.40 1.59 -3.03
CA ILE A 33 12.56 2.50 -2.93
C ILE A 33 13.83 1.81 -3.46
N GLY A 34 14.08 0.57 -3.03
CA GLY A 34 15.24 -0.21 -3.45
C GLY A 34 15.27 -0.46 -4.95
N THR A 35 14.13 -0.83 -5.55
CA THR A 35 13.99 -1.06 -6.99
C THR A 35 14.21 0.23 -7.76
N SER A 36 13.53 1.32 -7.40
CA SER A 36 13.74 2.64 -8.02
C SER A 36 15.18 3.12 -7.97
N LEU A 37 15.87 2.98 -6.84
CA LEU A 37 17.27 3.38 -6.71
C LEU A 37 18.19 2.49 -7.54
N LYS A 38 18.02 1.15 -7.49
CA LYS A 38 18.78 0.20 -8.30
C LYS A 38 18.69 0.56 -9.79
N ASP A 39 17.49 0.83 -10.29
CA ASP A 39 17.26 1.07 -11.72
C ASP A 39 17.79 2.42 -12.21
N VAL A 40 17.91 3.41 -11.33
CA VAL A 40 18.56 4.69 -11.62
C VAL A 40 20.09 4.60 -11.52
N ILE A 41 20.62 3.76 -10.62
CA ILE A 41 22.06 3.67 -10.31
C ILE A 41 22.80 2.72 -11.26
N CYS A 42 22.20 1.59 -11.58
CA CYS A 42 22.81 0.57 -12.44
C CYS A 42 22.75 0.96 -13.92
N ALA A 43 23.69 0.43 -14.71
CA ALA A 43 23.74 0.67 -16.15
C ALA A 43 22.53 0.07 -16.87
N SER A 44 22.01 0.78 -17.87
CA SER A 44 20.80 0.41 -18.63
C SER A 44 20.91 -0.91 -19.41
N ASN A 45 22.12 -1.41 -19.65
CA ASN A 45 22.34 -2.64 -20.43
C ASN A 45 22.13 -3.93 -19.62
N ALA A 46 21.98 -3.81 -18.29
CA ALA A 46 21.83 -4.96 -17.40
C ALA A 46 20.34 -5.23 -17.14
N THR A 47 19.83 -6.33 -17.70
CA THR A 47 18.40 -6.65 -17.71
C THR A 47 17.99 -7.66 -16.65
N THR A 48 18.91 -8.55 -16.23
CA THR A 48 18.63 -9.60 -15.24
C THR A 48 19.17 -9.25 -13.85
N GLU A 49 18.61 -9.84 -12.80
CA GLU A 49 19.03 -9.57 -11.41
C GLU A 49 20.48 -10.01 -11.12
N GLY A 50 20.96 -11.04 -11.83
CA GLY A 50 22.32 -11.57 -11.71
C GLY A 50 23.37 -10.80 -12.49
N ASP A 51 22.96 -9.88 -13.38
CA ASP A 51 23.89 -9.10 -14.17
C ASP A 51 24.68 -8.11 -13.30
N PRO A 52 25.93 -7.80 -13.69
CA PRO A 52 26.70 -6.76 -13.03
C PRO A 52 25.99 -5.41 -13.18
N CYS A 53 25.89 -4.66 -12.07
CA CYS A 53 25.27 -3.34 -12.04
C CYS A 53 26.04 -2.33 -12.91
N TRP A 54 27.37 -2.46 -12.99
CA TRP A 54 28.22 -1.68 -13.89
C TRP A 54 29.19 -2.58 -14.66
N PRO A 55 29.53 -2.24 -15.92
CA PRO A 55 30.56 -2.94 -16.67
C PRO A 55 31.89 -2.93 -15.91
N GLY A 56 32.49 -4.10 -15.72
CA GLY A 56 33.81 -4.24 -15.07
C GLY A 56 33.81 -4.35 -13.55
N TYR A 57 32.64 -4.33 -12.89
CA TYR A 57 32.52 -4.56 -11.45
C TYR A 57 31.75 -5.86 -11.16
N ALA A 58 32.16 -6.59 -10.11
CA ALA A 58 31.52 -7.85 -9.71
C ALA A 58 30.19 -7.68 -8.95
N MET A 59 29.82 -6.44 -8.62
CA MET A 59 28.60 -6.15 -7.85
C MET A 59 27.36 -6.35 -8.73
N THR A 60 26.49 -7.28 -8.34
CA THR A 60 25.28 -7.60 -9.10
C THR A 60 24.19 -6.53 -8.91
N ARG A 61 23.20 -6.51 -9.80
CA ARG A 61 21.98 -5.69 -9.64
C ARG A 61 21.24 -6.02 -8.35
N MET A 62 21.19 -7.29 -7.95
CA MET A 62 20.58 -7.69 -6.68
C MET A 62 21.36 -7.19 -5.45
N ASP A 63 22.69 -7.15 -5.53
CA ASP A 63 23.51 -6.56 -4.46
C ASP A 63 23.27 -5.05 -4.33
N CYS A 64 23.14 -4.35 -5.46
CA CYS A 64 22.77 -2.93 -5.48
C CYS A 64 21.41 -2.69 -4.82
N TYR A 65 20.41 -3.49 -5.17
CA TYR A 65 19.09 -3.45 -4.52
C TYR A 65 19.19 -3.62 -3.00
N ARG A 66 19.88 -4.66 -2.53
CA ARG A 66 20.04 -4.94 -1.09
C ARG A 66 20.76 -3.80 -0.38
N LEU A 67 21.80 -3.23 -0.97
CA LEU A 67 22.50 -2.07 -0.43
C LEU A 67 21.58 -0.84 -0.33
N CYS A 68 20.74 -0.59 -1.34
CA CYS A 68 19.76 0.50 -1.32
C CYS A 68 18.71 0.30 -0.22
N VAL A 69 18.23 -0.93 -0.01
CA VAL A 69 17.29 -1.27 1.07
C VAL A 69 17.93 -1.07 2.45
N VAL A 70 19.16 -1.55 2.66
CA VAL A 70 19.91 -1.33 3.91
C VAL A 70 20.13 0.16 4.15
N GLY A 71 20.58 0.91 3.12
CA GLY A 71 20.77 2.35 3.18
C GLY A 71 19.48 3.10 3.56
N THR A 72 18.35 2.70 2.99
CA THR A 72 17.02 3.23 3.33
C THR A 72 16.69 3.00 4.81
N GLY A 73 16.95 1.80 5.33
CA GLY A 73 16.73 1.45 6.74
C GLY A 73 17.62 2.25 7.69
N LEU A 74 18.89 2.45 7.34
CA LEU A 74 19.84 3.22 8.14
C LEU A 74 19.53 4.72 8.13
N LEU A 75 19.06 5.25 7.00
CA LEU A 75 18.77 6.67 6.84
C LEU A 75 17.40 7.05 7.43
N LEU A 76 16.37 6.24 7.19
CA LEU A 76 14.99 6.54 7.62
C LEU A 76 14.61 5.89 8.96
N GLY A 77 15.25 4.79 9.34
CA GLY A 77 14.98 4.09 10.60
C GLY A 77 15.13 4.96 11.85
N PRO A 78 16.18 5.82 11.97
CA PRO A 78 16.35 6.70 13.12
C PRO A 78 15.12 7.58 13.42
N PHE A 79 14.37 8.04 12.42
CA PHE A 79 13.17 8.86 12.61
C PHE A 79 12.07 8.16 13.43
N VAL A 80 12.04 6.82 13.44
CA VAL A 80 11.10 6.01 14.24
C VAL A 80 11.42 6.07 15.73
N PHE A 81 12.71 6.19 16.07
CA PHE A 81 13.16 6.38 17.45
C PHE A 81 12.78 7.77 17.97
N PHE A 82 12.84 8.79 17.11
CA PHE A 82 12.51 10.17 17.46
C PHE A 82 11.01 10.51 17.43
N ASN A 83 10.13 9.58 17.05
CA ASN A 83 8.68 9.80 16.93
C ASN A 83 8.33 11.04 16.07
N VAL A 84 8.96 11.18 14.91
CA VAL A 84 8.66 12.31 14.01
C VAL A 84 7.26 12.15 13.41
N GLN A 85 6.28 12.85 13.98
CA GLN A 85 4.86 12.77 13.58
C GLN A 85 4.32 14.06 12.94
N LYS A 86 5.04 15.20 13.08
CA LYS A 86 4.61 16.47 12.49
C LYS A 86 5.02 16.53 11.02
N THR A 87 4.17 15.99 10.15
CA THR A 87 4.51 15.79 8.73
C THR A 87 3.67 16.62 7.77
N LYS A 88 2.89 17.61 8.24
CA LYS A 88 2.01 18.45 7.40
C LYS A 88 2.69 18.97 6.13
N TYR A 89 3.85 19.63 6.27
CA TYR A 89 4.56 20.20 5.12
C TYR A 89 5.14 19.14 4.18
N ILE A 90 5.66 18.05 4.76
CA ILE A 90 6.14 16.90 3.99
C ILE A 90 4.98 16.30 3.18
N GLN A 91 3.80 16.14 3.79
CA GLN A 91 2.61 15.63 3.11
C GLN A 91 2.14 16.55 1.99
N ILE A 92 2.11 17.87 2.21
CA ILE A 92 1.78 18.85 1.14
C ILE A 92 2.76 18.70 -0.03
N LEU A 93 4.06 18.60 0.24
CA LEU A 93 5.07 18.39 -0.79
C LEU A 93 4.83 17.07 -1.56
N THR A 94 4.54 15.97 -0.86
CA THR A 94 4.26 14.69 -1.51
C THR A 94 3.00 14.72 -2.37
N VAL A 95 1.99 15.51 -2.01
CA VAL A 95 0.79 15.70 -2.83
C VAL A 95 1.14 16.42 -4.13
N ILE A 96 1.96 17.47 -4.06
CA ILE A 96 2.43 18.18 -5.26
C ILE A 96 3.20 17.22 -6.17
N PHE A 97 4.14 16.45 -5.62
CA PHE A 97 4.91 15.46 -6.38
C PHE A 97 4.01 14.40 -7.02
N ARG A 98 2.99 13.92 -6.30
CA ARG A 98 1.99 12.97 -6.83
C ARG A 98 1.26 13.55 -8.03
N TRP A 99 0.76 14.78 -7.93
CA TRP A 99 0.06 15.43 -9.05
C TRP A 99 0.96 15.64 -10.26
N CYS A 100 2.20 16.07 -10.06
CA CYS A 100 3.19 16.18 -11.13
C CYS A 100 3.46 14.83 -11.80
N ALA A 101 3.73 13.78 -11.00
CA ALA A 101 4.03 12.44 -11.52
C ALA A 101 2.84 11.83 -12.26
N PHE A 102 1.63 11.89 -11.68
CA PHE A 102 0.41 11.40 -12.34
C PHE A 102 0.17 12.09 -13.68
N THR A 103 0.31 13.41 -13.72
CA THR A 103 0.11 14.19 -14.94
C THR A 103 1.15 13.83 -16.00
N ALA A 104 2.43 13.72 -15.62
CA ALA A 104 3.52 13.33 -16.52
C ALA A 104 3.34 11.92 -17.08
N MET A 105 3.01 10.93 -16.24
CA MET A 105 2.78 9.55 -16.68
C MET A 105 1.62 9.45 -17.68
N ILE A 106 0.50 10.15 -17.42
CA ILE A 106 -0.64 10.16 -18.36
C ILE A 106 -0.25 10.85 -19.65
N ALA A 107 0.37 12.04 -19.58
CA ALA A 107 0.75 12.81 -20.75
C ALA A 107 1.72 12.05 -21.65
N MET A 108 2.74 11.41 -21.09
CA MET A 108 3.73 10.65 -21.85
C MET A 108 3.16 9.36 -22.42
N ALA A 109 2.34 8.62 -21.67
CA ALA A 109 1.69 7.42 -22.21
C ALA A 109 0.73 7.77 -23.36
N VAL A 110 -0.02 8.87 -23.25
CA VAL A 110 -0.89 9.36 -24.33
C VAL A 110 -0.08 9.85 -25.52
N ALA A 111 1.02 10.58 -25.31
CA ALA A 111 1.91 11.02 -26.40
C ALA A 111 2.46 9.81 -27.18
N ARG A 112 2.95 8.79 -26.47
CA ARG A 112 3.41 7.53 -27.08
C ARG A 112 2.32 6.84 -27.89
N LEU A 113 1.10 6.78 -27.38
CA LEU A 113 -0.04 6.21 -28.11
C LEU A 113 -0.39 6.99 -29.39
N ILE A 114 -0.19 8.31 -29.39
CA ILE A 114 -0.43 9.16 -30.57
C ILE A 114 0.67 8.96 -31.61
N GLU A 115 1.93 8.86 -31.18
CA GLU A 115 3.10 8.76 -32.06
C GLU A 115 3.31 7.36 -32.62
N ASP A 116 3.35 6.35 -31.74
CA ASP A 116 3.69 4.97 -32.10
C ASP A 116 2.46 4.09 -32.32
N GLY A 117 1.27 4.56 -31.92
CA GLY A 117 0.05 3.76 -31.90
C GLY A 117 0.00 2.80 -30.71
N VAL A 118 -0.99 1.89 -30.73
CA VAL A 118 -1.16 0.86 -29.69
C VAL A 118 -0.02 -0.16 -29.79
N GLN A 119 0.80 -0.24 -28.74
CA GLN A 119 1.94 -1.16 -28.71
C GLN A 119 1.52 -2.56 -28.26
N ALA A 120 0.75 -2.65 -27.17
CA ALA A 120 0.34 -3.94 -26.63
C ALA A 120 -1.07 -4.34 -27.09
N HIS A 121 -1.23 -5.63 -27.36
CA HIS A 121 -2.52 -6.23 -27.73
C HIS A 121 -2.91 -7.28 -26.68
N PRO A 122 -3.27 -6.87 -25.45
CA PRO A 122 -3.60 -7.82 -24.39
C PRO A 122 -4.89 -8.58 -24.75
N PRO A 123 -4.95 -9.89 -24.45
CA PRO A 123 -6.19 -10.64 -24.60
C PRO A 123 -7.27 -10.05 -23.67
N PRO A 124 -8.56 -10.12 -24.04
CA PRO A 124 -9.66 -9.55 -23.26
C PRO A 124 -9.77 -10.09 -21.82
N LEU A 125 -9.23 -11.29 -21.57
CA LEU A 125 -9.26 -11.93 -20.26
C LEU A 125 -7.99 -12.76 -20.05
N ILE A 126 -7.31 -12.51 -18.93
CA ILE A 126 -6.18 -13.32 -18.44
C ILE A 126 -6.60 -13.91 -17.09
N PRO A 127 -7.15 -15.14 -17.05
CA PRO A 127 -7.66 -15.73 -15.81
C PRO A 127 -6.61 -15.83 -14.71
N THR A 128 -5.35 -16.03 -15.07
CA THR A 128 -4.20 -16.11 -14.14
C THR A 128 -3.91 -14.77 -13.45
N GLY A 129 -4.29 -13.64 -14.05
CA GLY A 129 -4.11 -12.31 -13.47
C GLY A 129 -5.17 -11.90 -12.45
N ILE A 130 -6.34 -12.58 -12.43
CA ILE A 130 -7.48 -12.22 -11.57
C ILE A 130 -7.13 -12.24 -10.07
N PRO A 131 -6.44 -13.27 -9.53
CA PRO A 131 -6.08 -13.29 -8.13
C PRO A 131 -5.12 -12.16 -7.73
N SER A 132 -4.10 -11.89 -8.54
CA SER A 132 -3.16 -10.78 -8.30
C SER A 132 -3.85 -9.42 -8.37
N LEU A 133 -4.76 -9.24 -9.34
CA LEU A 133 -5.61 -8.04 -9.46
C LEU A 133 -6.43 -7.84 -8.19
N PHE A 134 -7.02 -8.90 -7.63
CA PHE A 134 -7.81 -8.81 -6.40
C PHE A 134 -7.00 -8.28 -5.21
N GLY A 135 -5.82 -8.85 -4.97
CA GLY A 135 -4.90 -8.39 -3.91
C GLY A 135 -4.47 -6.93 -4.10
N THR A 136 -4.11 -6.58 -5.33
CA THR A 136 -3.71 -5.22 -5.71
C THR A 136 -4.85 -4.22 -5.54
N CYS A 137 -6.09 -4.59 -5.88
CA CYS A 137 -7.27 -3.74 -5.69
C CYS A 137 -7.58 -3.50 -4.21
N ILE A 138 -7.52 -4.55 -3.36
CA ILE A 138 -7.70 -4.37 -1.92
C ILE A 138 -6.64 -3.40 -1.41
N TYR A 139 -5.37 -3.63 -1.75
CA TYR A 139 -4.28 -2.77 -1.32
C TYR A 139 -4.47 -1.32 -1.78
N SER A 140 -4.82 -1.11 -3.05
CA SER A 140 -4.98 0.23 -3.64
C SER A 140 -6.12 1.04 -3.02
N PHE A 141 -7.23 0.38 -2.66
CA PHE A 141 -8.37 1.05 -2.01
C PHE A 141 -8.27 1.04 -0.47
N MET A 142 -7.13 0.66 0.09
CA MET A 142 -6.99 0.51 1.52
C MET A 142 -6.73 1.84 2.23
N CYS A 143 -7.73 2.30 2.99
CA CYS A 143 -7.56 3.41 3.94
C CYS A 143 -8.27 3.17 5.28
N HIS A 144 -8.88 2.00 5.46
CA HIS A 144 -9.82 1.67 6.53
C HIS A 144 -9.22 1.78 7.95
N HIS A 145 -7.93 1.55 8.10
CA HIS A 145 -7.24 1.71 9.38
C HIS A 145 -7.08 3.18 9.81
N SER A 146 -7.09 4.11 8.85
CA SER A 146 -6.91 5.56 9.06
C SER A 146 -8.19 6.38 8.90
N LEU A 147 -9.20 5.85 8.20
CA LEU A 147 -10.48 6.50 7.97
C LEU A 147 -11.15 7.01 9.27
N PRO A 148 -11.21 6.25 10.37
CA PRO A 148 -11.90 6.73 11.56
C PRO A 148 -11.31 7.99 12.17
N SER A 149 -9.98 8.09 12.25
CA SER A 149 -9.29 9.29 12.74
C SER A 149 -9.43 10.47 11.79
N LEU A 150 -9.55 10.23 10.48
CA LEU A 150 -9.74 11.27 9.48
C LEU A 150 -11.17 11.82 9.52
N LEU A 151 -12.17 10.97 9.77
CA LEU A 151 -13.58 11.33 9.78
C LEU A 151 -14.08 11.88 11.13
N ALA A 152 -13.47 11.46 12.25
CA ALA A 152 -13.84 11.93 13.58
C ALA A 152 -13.84 13.47 13.75
N PRO A 153 -12.83 14.23 13.27
CA PRO A 153 -12.79 15.68 13.43
C PRO A 153 -13.69 16.47 12.46
N VAL A 154 -14.38 15.80 11.52
CA VAL A 154 -15.25 16.48 10.54
C VAL A 154 -16.48 17.05 11.27
N ARG A 155 -16.64 18.39 11.22
CA ARG A 155 -17.73 19.10 11.91
C ARG A 155 -19.11 18.71 11.38
N GLU A 156 -19.25 18.66 10.06
CA GLU A 156 -20.53 18.40 9.40
C GLU A 156 -20.58 17.02 8.75
N LYS A 157 -21.25 16.08 9.42
CA LYS A 157 -21.29 14.66 9.02
C LYS A 157 -22.35 14.35 7.96
N SER A 158 -23.24 15.30 7.64
CA SER A 158 -24.29 15.13 6.63
C SER A 158 -23.73 14.94 5.22
N HIS A 159 -22.62 15.61 4.89
CA HIS A 159 -21.97 15.54 3.59
C HIS A 159 -21.12 14.28 3.39
N LEU A 160 -20.66 13.66 4.49
CA LEU A 160 -19.82 12.45 4.44
C LEU A 160 -20.46 11.30 3.67
N ARG A 161 -21.79 11.19 3.69
CA ARG A 161 -22.53 10.15 2.95
C ARG A 161 -22.33 10.21 1.44
N TRP A 162 -22.03 11.39 0.91
CA TRP A 162 -21.84 11.64 -0.53
C TRP A 162 -20.38 11.88 -0.88
N GLN A 163 -19.62 12.55 -0.02
CA GLN A 163 -18.19 12.82 -0.25
C GLN A 163 -17.37 11.53 -0.30
N LEU A 164 -17.55 10.62 0.67
CA LEU A 164 -16.80 9.37 0.70
C LEU A 164 -16.95 8.52 -0.57
N PRO A 165 -18.15 8.16 -1.04
CA PRO A 165 -18.27 7.38 -2.27
C PRO A 165 -17.75 8.13 -3.51
N LEU A 166 -17.88 9.46 -3.55
CA LEU A 166 -17.35 10.27 -4.63
C LEU A 166 -15.81 10.26 -4.66
N ASP A 167 -15.17 10.32 -3.49
CA ASP A 167 -13.71 10.21 -3.38
C ASP A 167 -13.22 8.84 -3.86
N PHE A 168 -13.88 7.75 -3.45
CA PHE A 168 -13.55 6.39 -3.91
C PHE A 168 -13.77 6.22 -5.42
N LEU A 169 -14.84 6.80 -5.97
CA LEU A 169 -15.10 6.78 -7.41
C LEU A 169 -14.00 7.55 -8.18
N LEU A 170 -13.62 8.73 -7.69
CA LEU A 170 -12.56 9.54 -8.29
C LEU A 170 -11.22 8.80 -8.29
N ILE A 171 -10.87 8.15 -7.18
CA ILE A 171 -9.67 7.30 -7.07
C ILE A 171 -9.73 6.17 -8.10
N GLY A 172 -10.87 5.49 -8.21
CA GLY A 172 -11.08 4.43 -9.21
C GLY A 172 -10.91 4.91 -10.64
N CYS A 173 -11.44 6.10 -10.97
CA CYS A 173 -11.24 6.71 -12.28
C CYS A 173 -9.77 6.99 -12.57
N PHE A 174 -9.00 7.49 -11.60
CA PHE A 174 -7.55 7.72 -11.79
C PHE A 174 -6.77 6.42 -11.98
N TYR A 175 -7.09 5.36 -11.23
CA TYR A 175 -6.47 4.05 -11.41
C TYR A 175 -6.80 3.44 -12.76
N LEU A 176 -8.06 3.53 -13.20
CA LEU A 176 -8.47 3.07 -14.53
C LEU A 176 -7.79 3.87 -15.64
N LEU A 177 -7.70 5.20 -15.50
CA LEU A 177 -7.04 6.04 -16.49
C LEU A 177 -5.57 5.66 -16.66
N LEU A 178 -4.82 5.52 -15.55
CA LEU A 178 -3.40 5.13 -15.60
C LEU A 178 -3.19 3.72 -16.14
N SER A 179 -3.99 2.77 -15.66
CA SER A 179 -3.85 1.36 -16.09
C SER A 179 -4.20 1.18 -17.56
N LEU A 180 -5.26 1.83 -18.05
CA LEU A 180 -5.66 1.75 -19.46
C LEU A 180 -4.65 2.43 -20.39
N THR A 181 -4.15 3.62 -20.04
CA THR A 181 -3.12 4.28 -20.86
C THR A 181 -1.82 3.48 -20.85
N GLY A 182 -1.40 2.96 -19.69
CA GLY A 182 -0.20 2.15 -19.56
C GLY A 182 -0.26 0.84 -20.34
N VAL A 183 -1.33 0.06 -20.16
CA VAL A 183 -1.50 -1.24 -20.84
C VAL A 183 -1.50 -1.09 -22.37
N LEU A 184 -2.02 0.01 -22.91
CA LEU A 184 -2.03 0.21 -24.37
C LEU A 184 -0.70 0.77 -24.89
N ALA A 185 0.00 1.58 -24.08
CA ALA A 185 1.21 2.30 -24.49
C ALA A 185 2.49 1.44 -24.42
N PHE A 186 2.55 0.42 -23.55
CA PHE A 186 3.76 -0.36 -23.30
C PHE A 186 3.54 -1.85 -23.53
N ASP A 187 4.43 -2.50 -24.31
CA ASP A 187 4.38 -3.95 -24.57
C ASP A 187 4.82 -4.78 -23.35
N HIS A 188 5.74 -4.24 -22.56
CA HIS A 188 6.20 -4.83 -21.30
C HIS A 188 6.02 -3.82 -20.17
N LEU A 189 5.46 -4.29 -19.05
CA LEU A 189 5.19 -3.47 -17.88
C LEU A 189 6.05 -3.93 -16.70
N ASP A 190 6.87 -3.01 -16.18
CA ASP A 190 7.57 -3.19 -14.92
C ASP A 190 6.61 -3.17 -13.72
N ASP A 191 6.99 -3.87 -12.64
CA ASP A 191 6.30 -3.90 -11.34
C ASP A 191 5.97 -2.50 -10.81
N LEU A 192 6.85 -1.52 -11.06
CA LEU A 192 6.63 -0.11 -10.77
C LEU A 192 6.35 0.64 -12.07
N TYR A 193 5.12 1.11 -12.23
CA TYR A 193 4.69 1.78 -13.45
C TYR A 193 5.60 2.97 -13.83
N THR A 194 6.14 3.68 -12.85
CA THR A 194 7.05 4.82 -13.04
C THR A 194 8.35 4.47 -13.77
N LEU A 195 8.80 3.22 -13.70
CA LEU A 195 10.06 2.79 -14.32
C LEU A 195 9.93 2.54 -15.82
N ASN A 196 8.71 2.28 -16.31
CA ASN A 196 8.46 2.09 -17.75
C ASN A 196 8.79 3.32 -18.60
N PHE A 197 8.86 4.50 -17.98
CA PHE A 197 9.22 5.75 -18.65
C PHE A 197 10.72 6.02 -18.68
N LEU A 198 11.53 5.16 -18.06
CA LEU A 198 12.99 5.32 -18.04
C LEU A 198 13.58 4.84 -19.38
N GLU A 199 13.41 5.64 -20.43
CA GLU A 199 13.93 5.33 -21.76
C GLU A 199 15.19 6.15 -22.10
N ASN A 200 16.16 5.48 -22.73
CA ASN A 200 17.32 6.13 -23.36
C ASN A 200 17.35 5.72 -24.84
N PRO A 201 17.45 6.66 -25.81
CA PRO A 201 17.69 8.10 -25.67
C PRO A 201 16.44 8.99 -25.86
N GLY A 202 16.24 9.96 -24.96
CA GLY A 202 15.28 11.07 -25.10
C GLY A 202 15.95 12.46 -25.14
N GLY A 203 15.17 13.50 -25.42
CA GLY A 203 15.61 14.90 -25.33
C GLY A 203 15.98 15.32 -23.89
N ALA A 204 16.64 16.47 -23.73
CA ALA A 204 17.11 16.91 -22.41
C ALA A 204 15.97 17.08 -21.39
N PHE A 205 14.80 17.57 -21.83
CA PHE A 205 13.63 17.73 -20.97
C PHE A 205 12.98 16.39 -20.60
N THR A 206 12.81 15.48 -21.56
CA THR A 206 12.21 14.15 -21.27
C THR A 206 13.08 13.39 -20.28
N ARG A 207 14.41 13.42 -20.44
CA ARG A 207 15.34 12.81 -19.49
C ARG A 207 15.17 13.32 -18.05
N ILE A 208 14.89 14.61 -17.87
CA ILE A 208 14.61 15.16 -16.53
C ILE A 208 13.32 14.57 -15.96
N VAL A 209 12.27 14.47 -16.79
CA VAL A 209 10.98 13.87 -16.40
C VAL A 209 11.14 12.38 -16.08
N ASP A 210 11.93 11.65 -16.88
CA ASP A 210 12.17 10.21 -16.71
C ASP A 210 12.85 9.93 -15.35
N TYR A 211 13.92 10.66 -15.03
CA TYR A 211 14.57 10.55 -13.71
C TYR A 211 13.66 11.01 -12.57
N PHE A 212 12.85 12.05 -12.78
CA PHE A 212 11.86 12.48 -11.80
C PHE A 212 10.84 11.38 -11.50
N LEU A 213 10.32 10.70 -12.53
CA LEU A 213 9.40 9.57 -12.36
C LEU A 213 10.08 8.37 -11.73
N ALA A 214 11.28 8.00 -12.16
CA ALA A 214 12.00 6.86 -11.60
C ALA A 214 12.31 7.05 -10.10
N LEU A 215 12.63 8.27 -9.67
CA LEU A 215 12.88 8.62 -8.26
C LEU A 215 11.63 9.03 -7.47
N PHE A 216 10.48 9.20 -8.12
CA PHE A 216 9.24 9.59 -7.46
C PHE A 216 8.86 8.66 -6.28
N PRO A 217 8.95 7.31 -6.39
CA PRO A 217 8.72 6.41 -5.28
C PRO A 217 9.71 6.65 -4.12
N VAL A 218 10.98 6.95 -4.44
CA VAL A 218 12.02 7.25 -3.43
C VAL A 218 11.59 8.42 -2.55
N PHE A 219 11.18 9.54 -3.15
CA PHE A 219 10.80 10.73 -2.38
C PHE A 219 9.51 10.52 -1.59
N THR A 220 8.47 9.99 -2.24
CA THR A 220 7.14 9.91 -1.62
C THR A 220 7.03 8.80 -0.58
N LEU A 221 7.66 7.65 -0.81
CA LEU A 221 7.64 6.53 0.14
C LEU A 221 8.60 6.79 1.30
N SER A 222 9.75 7.44 1.07
CA SER A 222 10.65 7.81 2.18
C SER A 222 10.00 8.78 3.17
N ALA A 223 9.16 9.69 2.66
CA ALA A 223 8.37 10.60 3.50
C ALA A 223 7.32 9.88 4.36
N SER A 224 6.71 8.81 3.84
CA SER A 224 5.65 8.06 4.53
C SER A 224 6.17 6.92 5.40
N LEU A 225 7.32 6.33 5.07
CA LEU A 225 7.86 5.14 5.75
C LEU A 225 8.04 5.34 7.26
N PRO A 226 8.65 6.43 7.77
CA PRO A 226 8.76 6.65 9.21
C PRO A 226 7.40 6.75 9.90
N ILE A 227 6.39 7.33 9.26
CA ILE A 227 5.03 7.51 9.82
C ILE A 227 4.36 6.15 9.99
N VAL A 228 4.43 5.30 8.96
CA VAL A 228 3.89 3.93 9.00
C VAL A 228 4.63 3.11 10.07
N ALA A 229 5.96 3.21 10.14
CA ALA A 229 6.76 2.49 11.13
C ALA A 229 6.46 2.92 12.57
N ILE A 230 6.25 4.23 12.81
CA ILE A 230 5.81 4.73 14.12
C ILE A 230 4.42 4.19 14.47
N THR A 231 3.52 4.12 13.50
CA THR A 231 2.16 3.57 13.69
C THR A 231 2.23 2.08 14.04
N LEU A 232 3.05 1.30 13.33
CA LEU A 232 3.30 -0.10 13.64
C LEU A 232 3.88 -0.27 15.04
N LYS A 233 4.89 0.53 15.40
CA LYS A 233 5.49 0.53 16.73
C LYS A 233 4.44 0.74 17.83
N GLN A 234 3.53 1.70 17.65
CA GLN A 234 2.45 1.96 18.61
C GLN A 234 1.46 0.80 18.70
N ASN A 235 1.14 0.16 17.57
CA ASN A 235 0.31 -1.05 17.56
C ASN A 235 1.00 -2.21 18.30
N LEU A 236 2.30 -2.42 18.09
CA LEU A 236 3.08 -3.43 18.81
C LEU A 236 3.16 -3.11 20.31
N GLU A 237 3.31 -1.83 20.70
CA GLU A 237 3.28 -1.42 22.10
C GLU A 237 1.95 -1.80 22.77
N ALA A 238 0.82 -1.61 22.07
CA ALA A 238 -0.50 -1.97 22.56
C ALA A 238 -0.67 -3.50 22.79
N ILE A 239 0.01 -4.33 22.01
CA ILE A 239 -0.05 -5.80 22.14
C ILE A 239 0.94 -6.31 23.20
N LEU A 240 2.19 -5.84 23.15
CA LEU A 240 3.33 -6.47 23.85
C LEU A 240 3.62 -5.86 25.23
N VAL A 241 3.25 -4.60 25.45
CA VAL A 241 3.78 -3.80 26.56
C VAL A 241 2.70 -3.39 27.57
N VAL A 242 1.50 -3.98 27.51
CA VAL A 242 0.33 -3.67 28.36
C VAL A 242 0.73 -3.38 29.83
N GLY A 243 0.94 -2.11 30.16
CA GLY A 243 1.34 -1.62 31.50
C GLY A 243 2.82 -1.65 31.91
N ARG A 244 3.78 -2.11 31.08
CA ARG A 244 5.21 -2.25 31.46
C ARG A 244 6.17 -1.42 30.59
N ARG A 245 6.26 -0.11 30.83
CA ARG A 245 7.20 0.76 30.09
C ARG A 245 8.61 0.75 30.69
N THR A 246 9.45 -0.19 30.25
CA THR A 246 10.90 -0.15 30.55
C THR A 246 11.68 0.60 29.47
N ALA A 247 12.88 1.08 29.79
CA ALA A 247 13.79 1.68 28.81
C ALA A 247 14.16 0.70 27.69
N VAL A 248 14.27 -0.60 28.03
CA VAL A 248 14.53 -1.69 27.07
C VAL A 248 13.39 -1.81 26.05
N CYS A 249 12.13 -1.78 26.49
CA CYS A 249 10.98 -1.78 25.57
C CYS A 249 11.00 -0.57 24.63
N ARG A 250 11.46 0.60 25.10
CA ARG A 250 11.53 1.82 24.29
C ARG A 250 12.56 1.73 23.15
N ALA A 251 13.67 1.03 23.39
CA ALA A 251 14.71 0.80 22.38
C ALA A 251 14.39 -0.37 21.44
N LEU A 252 13.76 -1.43 21.97
CA LEU A 252 13.47 -2.65 21.21
C LEU A 252 12.24 -2.53 20.30
N LEU A 253 11.22 -1.76 20.68
CA LEU A 253 10.00 -1.61 19.89
C LEU A 253 10.22 -1.01 18.49
N PRO A 254 11.01 0.08 18.31
CA PRO A 254 11.35 0.59 16.98
C PRO A 254 12.07 -0.46 16.11
N LEU A 255 13.00 -1.21 16.71
CA LEU A 255 13.73 -2.28 16.01
C LEU A 255 12.78 -3.41 15.60
N LEU A 256 11.87 -3.79 16.49
CA LEU A 256 10.87 -4.81 16.20
C LEU A 256 9.93 -4.37 15.07
N ALA A 257 9.61 -3.08 14.97
CA ALA A 257 8.78 -2.57 13.86
C ALA A 257 9.53 -2.56 12.52
N LEU A 258 10.84 -2.27 12.51
CA LEU A 258 11.62 -2.11 11.28
C LEU A 258 12.25 -3.40 10.78
N VAL A 259 12.97 -4.13 11.65
CA VAL A 259 13.83 -5.26 11.26
C VAL A 259 13.07 -6.35 10.50
N PRO A 260 11.87 -6.81 10.93
CA PRO A 260 11.15 -7.85 10.21
C PRO A 260 10.73 -7.41 8.80
N ALA A 261 10.25 -6.18 8.63
CA ALA A 261 9.86 -5.67 7.31
C ALA A 261 11.06 -5.61 6.35
N PHE A 262 12.17 -5.03 6.81
CA PHE A 262 13.38 -4.91 5.99
C PHE A 262 14.02 -6.29 5.72
N ALA A 263 13.96 -7.22 6.67
CA ALA A 263 14.44 -8.59 6.47
C ALA A 263 13.65 -9.30 5.37
N VAL A 264 12.32 -9.15 5.34
CA VAL A 264 11.49 -9.68 4.24
C VAL A 264 11.92 -9.06 2.91
N THR A 265 12.05 -7.73 2.83
CA THR A 265 12.49 -7.03 1.62
C THR A 265 13.89 -7.43 1.14
N LEU A 266 14.82 -7.78 2.03
CA LEU A 266 16.14 -8.26 1.63
C LEU A 266 16.11 -9.67 1.00
N LEU A 267 15.08 -10.45 1.33
CA LEU A 267 14.84 -11.80 0.81
C LEU A 267 13.96 -11.82 -0.44
N THR A 268 13.10 -10.82 -0.65
CA THR A 268 12.21 -10.73 -1.82
C THR A 268 12.30 -9.37 -2.52
N SER A 269 12.62 -9.39 -3.81
CA SER A 269 12.66 -8.21 -4.68
C SER A 269 11.31 -7.88 -5.33
N SER A 270 10.35 -8.82 -5.33
CA SER A 270 9.07 -8.67 -6.03
C SER A 270 8.11 -7.71 -5.29
N VAL A 271 7.89 -6.54 -5.87
CA VAL A 271 6.94 -5.55 -5.32
C VAL A 271 5.52 -6.07 -5.52
N SER A 272 5.22 -6.62 -6.70
CA SER A 272 3.91 -7.20 -7.02
C SER A 272 3.53 -8.34 -6.06
N GLY A 273 4.48 -9.23 -5.76
CA GLY A 273 4.28 -10.33 -4.81
C GLY A 273 3.98 -9.85 -3.39
N LEU A 274 4.72 -8.85 -2.91
CA LEU A 274 4.48 -8.22 -1.60
C LEU A 274 3.12 -7.54 -1.51
N VAL A 275 2.72 -6.79 -2.55
CA VAL A 275 1.41 -6.14 -2.64
C VAL A 275 0.29 -7.18 -2.66
N GLY A 276 0.42 -8.22 -3.50
CA GLY A 276 -0.54 -9.31 -3.64
C GLY A 276 -0.76 -10.05 -2.31
N PHE A 277 0.30 -10.41 -1.61
CA PHE A 277 0.21 -11.06 -0.30
C PHE A 277 -0.40 -10.14 0.75
N THR A 278 0.14 -8.92 0.89
CA THR A 278 -0.28 -7.96 1.93
C THR A 278 -1.75 -7.57 1.75
N GLY A 279 -2.17 -7.25 0.53
CA GLY A 279 -3.54 -6.87 0.20
C GLY A 279 -4.53 -8.01 0.42
N SER A 280 -4.20 -9.21 -0.05
CA SER A 280 -5.15 -10.33 -0.05
C SER A 280 -5.41 -10.92 1.33
N TYR A 281 -4.41 -10.97 2.20
CA TYR A 281 -4.56 -11.56 3.54
C TYR A 281 -4.82 -10.49 4.59
N ALA A 282 -3.82 -9.65 4.86
CA ALA A 282 -3.90 -8.65 5.91
C ALA A 282 -4.86 -7.51 5.53
N GLY A 283 -4.83 -7.09 4.25
CA GLY A 283 -5.74 -6.10 3.71
C GLY A 283 -7.20 -6.55 3.80
N ALA A 284 -7.54 -7.78 3.37
CA ALA A 284 -8.89 -8.33 3.51
C ALA A 284 -9.35 -8.38 4.98
N GLY A 285 -8.45 -8.71 5.91
CA GLY A 285 -8.75 -8.71 7.34
C GLY A 285 -9.11 -7.32 7.88
N VAL A 286 -8.34 -6.29 7.51
CA VAL A 286 -8.57 -4.92 7.98
C VAL A 286 -9.71 -4.22 7.21
N GLN A 287 -9.88 -4.50 5.91
CA GLN A 287 -10.85 -3.85 5.03
C GLN A 287 -12.24 -4.50 5.05
N TYR A 288 -12.31 -5.84 5.18
CA TYR A 288 -13.58 -6.57 5.12
C TYR A 288 -13.97 -7.18 6.46
N LEU A 289 -13.11 -8.03 7.04
CA LEU A 289 -13.48 -8.80 8.24
C LEU A 289 -13.68 -7.90 9.46
N THR A 290 -12.77 -6.95 9.68
CA THR A 290 -12.82 -6.05 10.83
C THR A 290 -14.08 -5.18 10.83
N PRO A 291 -14.43 -4.45 9.74
CA PRO A 291 -15.64 -3.64 9.71
C PRO A 291 -16.91 -4.47 9.89
N VAL A 292 -16.99 -5.67 9.29
CA VAL A 292 -18.13 -6.57 9.47
C VAL A 292 -18.28 -6.99 10.93
N ALA A 293 -17.19 -7.41 11.57
CA ALA A 293 -17.19 -7.81 12.98
C ALA A 293 -17.60 -6.64 13.89
N LEU A 294 -17.06 -5.43 13.66
CA LEU A 294 -17.42 -4.23 14.41
C LEU A 294 -18.91 -3.90 14.27
N VAL A 295 -19.45 -3.91 13.04
CA VAL A 295 -20.86 -3.62 12.79
C VAL A 295 -21.76 -4.67 13.43
N PHE A 296 -21.39 -5.95 13.35
CA PHE A 296 -22.14 -7.04 13.98
C PHE A 296 -22.19 -6.88 15.51
N CYS A 297 -21.04 -6.69 16.15
CA CYS A 297 -20.95 -6.48 17.60
C CYS A 297 -21.69 -5.21 18.04
N ALA A 298 -21.55 -4.11 17.29
CA ALA A 298 -22.21 -2.85 17.60
C ALA A 298 -23.74 -2.98 17.51
N ARG A 299 -24.28 -3.61 16.46
CA ARG A 299 -25.74 -3.84 16.32
C ARG A 299 -26.30 -4.66 17.49
N ARG A 300 -25.59 -5.70 17.91
CA ARG A 300 -26.00 -6.55 19.04
C ARG A 300 -25.98 -5.79 20.37
N GLN A 301 -24.90 -5.04 20.64
CA GLN A 301 -24.79 -4.24 21.87
C GLN A 301 -25.86 -3.13 21.93
N VAL A 302 -26.09 -2.41 20.83
CA VAL A 302 -27.11 -1.36 20.76
C VAL A 302 -28.51 -1.94 21.00
N ALA A 303 -28.84 -3.10 20.43
CA ALA A 303 -30.12 -3.76 20.67
C ALA A 303 -30.33 -4.14 22.15
N THR A 304 -29.25 -4.42 22.89
CA THR A 304 -29.31 -4.71 24.33
C THR A 304 -29.42 -3.44 25.17
N ILE A 305 -28.69 -2.37 24.82
CA ILE A 305 -28.59 -1.15 25.64
C ILE A 305 -29.72 -0.15 25.36
N LEU A 306 -30.23 -0.11 24.12
CA LEU A 306 -31.25 0.84 23.68
C LEU A 306 -32.46 0.11 23.04
N PRO A 307 -33.37 -0.47 23.86
CA PRO A 307 -34.52 -1.24 23.37
C PRO A 307 -35.48 -0.41 22.52
N SER A 308 -35.53 0.89 22.77
CA SER A 308 -36.33 1.88 22.03
C SER A 308 -35.82 2.17 20.62
N ASN A 309 -34.67 1.59 20.22
CA ASN A 309 -34.06 1.65 18.88
C ASN A 309 -34.15 3.03 18.21
N PRO A 310 -33.57 4.08 18.82
CA PRO A 310 -33.63 5.43 18.27
C PRO A 310 -33.03 5.47 16.86
N VAL A 311 -33.67 6.22 15.97
CA VAL A 311 -33.24 6.31 14.57
C VAL A 311 -31.89 7.04 14.51
N ASN A 312 -30.84 6.34 14.10
CA ASN A 312 -29.54 6.95 13.85
C ASN A 312 -29.65 7.91 12.65
N PRO A 313 -29.45 9.23 12.83
CA PRO A 313 -29.53 10.22 11.75
C PRO A 313 -28.43 10.04 10.68
N HIS A 314 -27.34 9.36 11.02
CA HIS A 314 -26.23 9.02 10.13
C HIS A 314 -26.22 7.53 9.75
N ARG A 315 -27.39 6.88 9.73
CA ARG A 315 -27.51 5.47 9.36
C ARG A 315 -27.02 5.23 7.91
N SER A 316 -26.27 4.15 7.73
CA SER A 316 -25.87 3.65 6.41
C SER A 316 -27.09 3.13 5.63
N PRO A 317 -27.09 3.19 4.27
CA PRO A 317 -28.07 2.49 3.45
C PRO A 317 -27.95 0.95 3.55
N PHE A 318 -26.78 0.43 3.96
CA PHE A 318 -26.50 -1.01 4.07
C PHE A 318 -26.95 -1.60 5.41
N GLN A 319 -28.26 -1.58 5.65
CA GLN A 319 -28.84 -1.91 6.96
C GLN A 319 -29.03 -3.41 7.18
N SER A 320 -29.33 -4.17 6.13
CA SER A 320 -29.60 -5.61 6.26
C SER A 320 -28.36 -6.39 6.70
N SER A 321 -28.55 -7.42 7.53
CA SER A 321 -27.49 -8.39 7.85
C SER A 321 -27.02 -9.19 6.62
N LYS A 322 -27.80 -9.19 5.53
CA LYS A 322 -27.40 -9.78 4.24
C LYS A 322 -26.12 -9.13 3.70
N TRP A 323 -25.90 -7.84 3.95
CA TRP A 323 -24.66 -7.15 3.55
C TRP A 323 -23.44 -7.66 4.31
N LEU A 324 -23.59 -7.99 5.60
CA LEU A 324 -22.51 -8.56 6.39
C LEU A 324 -22.10 -9.93 5.82
N LEU A 325 -23.09 -10.78 5.52
CA LEU A 325 -22.85 -12.08 4.90
C LEU A 325 -22.21 -11.94 3.51
N PHE A 326 -22.69 -11.01 2.69
CA PHE A 326 -22.12 -10.74 1.37
C PHE A 326 -20.63 -10.37 1.44
N VAL A 327 -20.25 -9.45 2.35
CA VAL A 327 -18.84 -9.05 2.52
C VAL A 327 -17.98 -10.22 3.01
N LEU A 328 -18.50 -11.08 3.88
CA LEU A 328 -17.78 -12.28 4.32
C LEU A 328 -17.56 -13.28 3.19
N ILE A 329 -18.58 -13.54 2.38
CA ILE A 329 -18.48 -14.41 1.20
C ILE A 329 -17.47 -13.82 0.21
N TRP A 330 -17.52 -12.51 -0.03
CA TRP A 330 -16.58 -11.81 -0.91
C TRP A 330 -15.13 -11.92 -0.42
N ALA A 331 -14.90 -11.70 0.88
CA ALA A 331 -13.59 -11.85 1.49
C ALA A 331 -13.08 -13.30 1.39
N ALA A 332 -13.95 -14.30 1.66
CA ALA A 332 -13.59 -15.71 1.55
C ALA A 332 -13.24 -16.10 0.10
N LEU A 333 -14.04 -15.68 -0.88
CA LEU A 333 -13.78 -15.90 -2.29
C LEU A 333 -12.42 -15.30 -2.69
N GLY A 334 -12.19 -14.05 -2.31
CA GLY A 334 -10.95 -13.33 -2.56
C GLY A 334 -9.70 -14.02 -2.02
N ILE A 335 -9.73 -14.36 -0.73
CA ILE A 335 -8.63 -15.08 -0.07
C ILE A 335 -8.40 -16.44 -0.72
N THR A 336 -9.47 -17.15 -1.09
CA THR A 336 -9.37 -18.47 -1.73
C THR A 336 -8.71 -18.36 -3.10
N LEU A 337 -9.14 -17.41 -3.94
CA LEU A 337 -8.55 -17.17 -5.27
C LEU A 337 -7.05 -16.89 -5.19
N VAL A 338 -6.64 -16.02 -4.28
CA VAL A 338 -5.22 -15.66 -4.10
C VAL A 338 -4.41 -16.82 -3.53
N THR A 339 -4.98 -17.58 -2.60
CA THR A 339 -4.32 -18.76 -2.02
C THR A 339 -4.07 -19.82 -3.08
N ILE A 340 -5.03 -20.06 -3.98
CA ILE A 340 -4.86 -20.97 -5.11
C ILE A 340 -3.73 -20.48 -6.02
N ASN A 341 -3.65 -19.17 -6.28
CA ASN A 341 -2.58 -18.60 -7.11
C ASN A 341 -1.19 -18.84 -6.50
N PHE A 342 -1.01 -18.56 -5.21
CA PHE A 342 0.26 -18.80 -4.52
C PHE A 342 0.66 -20.28 -4.49
N ILE A 343 -0.30 -21.20 -4.31
CA ILE A 343 -0.03 -22.64 -4.29
C ILE A 343 0.36 -23.15 -5.68
N ASN A 344 -0.25 -22.63 -6.74
CA ASN A 344 0.03 -23.03 -8.11
C ASN A 344 1.34 -22.46 -8.67
N GLY A 345 2.09 -21.68 -7.88
CA GLY A 345 3.42 -21.18 -8.24
C GLY A 345 3.43 -20.21 -9.42
N GLN A 346 2.37 -19.40 -9.57
CA GLN A 346 2.26 -18.35 -10.60
C GLN A 346 2.43 -16.96 -10.01
#